data_AF-A0A3L6ZRT3-F1
#
_entry.id   AF-A0A3L6ZRT3-F1
#
_cell.length_a   1.000
_cell.length_b   1.000
_cell.length_c   1.000
_cell.angle_alpha   90.00
_cell.angle_beta   90.00
_cell.angle_gamma   90.00
#
_symmetry.space_group_name_H-M   'P 1'
#
loop_
_entity.id
_entity.type
_entity.pdbx_description
1 polymer ?
#
loop_
_entity_poly.entity_id
_entity_poly.type
_entity_poly.pdbx_seq_one_letter_code
_entity_poly.pdbx_strand_id
1 'polypeptide(L)'
;QRRAAAVDRAARIRELEGRRAKAEAAEARASAARAKAEAIPVNEAALAAIRKAEKEAASAEARLGAAATLITLDIPDDRRAGLALDGRPLAPGAATIRAVEPVTLDIPERGRITIAPAIKDRDLLLRQAQEAAARLKAALAGAGAASPTEAEAAHALRERLVKEAEFARSEAELHAPPGEGRAAGAQALADHIAGLAAILAREAGAGALPSRDEAEAALRAAQAAVLAARE
;
A
#
# COMPACT_ATOMS: atom_id res chain seq x y z
N GLN A 1 30.22 -26.86 -39.77
CA GLN A 1 30.09 -26.91 -38.29
C GLN A 1 30.10 -25.51 -37.66
N ARG A 2 31.14 -24.67 -37.80
CA ARG A 2 31.19 -23.32 -37.17
C ARG A 2 30.05 -22.37 -37.51
N ARG A 3 29.59 -22.33 -38.77
CA ARG A 3 28.47 -21.47 -39.20
C ARG A 3 27.10 -21.88 -38.62
N ALA A 4 26.82 -23.18 -38.50
CA ALA A 4 25.58 -23.66 -37.88
C ALA A 4 25.52 -23.29 -36.39
N ALA A 5 26.64 -23.50 -35.66
CA ALA A 5 26.75 -23.10 -34.26
C ALA A 5 26.57 -21.57 -34.07
N ALA A 6 27.06 -20.75 -35.00
CA ALA A 6 26.87 -19.30 -34.97
C ALA A 6 25.40 -18.89 -35.18
N VAL A 7 24.65 -19.57 -36.06
CA VAL A 7 23.22 -19.32 -36.27
C VAL A 7 22.40 -19.70 -35.03
N ASP A 8 22.68 -20.85 -34.43
CA ASP A 8 22.02 -21.28 -33.19
C ASP A 8 22.30 -20.31 -32.03
N ARG A 9 23.55 -19.83 -31.91
CA ARG A 9 23.93 -18.82 -30.91
C ARG A 9 23.23 -17.49 -31.14
N ALA A 10 23.10 -17.04 -32.38
CA ALA A 10 22.37 -15.82 -32.73
C ALA A 10 20.86 -15.92 -32.44
N ALA A 11 20.26 -17.10 -32.62
CA ALA A 11 18.87 -17.36 -32.22
C ALA A 11 18.73 -17.35 -30.68
N ARG A 12 19.66 -17.98 -29.97
CA ARG A 12 19.68 -18.01 -28.50
C ARG A 12 19.85 -16.62 -27.90
N ILE A 13 20.73 -15.78 -28.45
CA ILE A 13 20.91 -14.40 -28.01
C ILE A 13 19.58 -13.64 -28.11
N ARG A 14 18.89 -13.71 -29.25
CA ARG A 14 17.58 -13.05 -29.43
C ARG A 14 16.52 -13.51 -28.44
N GLU A 15 16.46 -14.80 -28.15
CA GLU A 15 15.56 -15.35 -27.12
C GLU A 15 15.90 -14.78 -25.72
N LEU A 16 17.19 -14.77 -25.37
CA LEU A 16 17.65 -14.26 -24.08
C LEU A 16 17.44 -12.75 -23.95
N GLU A 17 17.62 -11.97 -25.01
CA GLU A 17 17.30 -10.53 -25.05
C GLU A 17 15.81 -10.28 -24.79
N GLY A 18 14.92 -11.08 -25.40
CA GLY A 18 13.49 -11.00 -25.13
C GLY A 18 13.13 -11.32 -23.66
N ARG A 19 13.84 -12.28 -23.05
CA ARG A 19 13.70 -12.59 -21.63
C ARG A 19 14.26 -11.49 -20.72
N ARG A 20 15.40 -10.90 -21.09
CA ARG A 20 16.02 -9.79 -20.39
C ARG A 20 15.08 -8.59 -20.32
N ALA A 21 14.49 -8.20 -21.46
CA ALA A 21 13.55 -7.09 -21.51
C ALA A 21 12.34 -7.29 -20.58
N LYS A 22 11.82 -8.53 -20.49
CA LYS A 22 10.74 -8.87 -19.55
C LYS A 22 11.19 -8.80 -18.09
N ALA A 23 12.39 -9.28 -17.79
CA ALA A 23 12.97 -9.18 -16.45
C ALA A 23 13.20 -7.71 -16.03
N GLU A 24 13.76 -6.88 -16.92
CA GLU A 24 13.97 -5.43 -16.68
C GLU A 24 12.64 -4.72 -16.39
N ALA A 25 11.60 -5.00 -17.18
CA ALA A 25 10.28 -4.41 -16.98
C ALA A 25 9.65 -4.85 -15.64
N ALA A 26 9.87 -6.09 -15.22
CA ALA A 26 9.41 -6.61 -13.94
C ALA A 26 10.19 -6.01 -12.75
N GLU A 27 11.51 -5.88 -12.84
CA GLU A 27 12.35 -5.21 -11.83
C GLU A 27 11.99 -3.73 -11.67
N ALA A 28 11.76 -3.03 -12.78
CA ALA A 28 11.31 -1.63 -12.76
C ALA A 28 9.96 -1.48 -12.04
N ARG A 29 9.00 -2.38 -12.31
CA ARG A 29 7.72 -2.41 -11.60
C ARG A 29 7.90 -2.71 -10.11
N ALA A 30 8.74 -3.68 -9.76
CA ALA A 30 9.03 -4.01 -8.36
C ALA A 30 9.61 -2.81 -7.60
N SER A 31 10.59 -2.12 -8.20
CA SER A 31 11.19 -0.92 -7.63
C SER A 31 10.18 0.21 -7.47
N ALA A 32 9.33 0.44 -8.48
CA ALA A 32 8.31 1.48 -8.42
C ALA A 32 7.24 1.19 -7.36
N ALA A 33 6.77 -0.06 -7.26
CA ALA A 33 5.80 -0.48 -6.25
C ALA A 33 6.38 -0.33 -4.83
N ARG A 34 7.64 -0.74 -4.64
CA ARG A 34 8.34 -0.58 -3.35
C ARG A 34 8.51 0.89 -2.97
N ALA A 35 8.93 1.76 -3.88
CA ALA A 35 9.06 3.19 -3.62
C ALA A 35 7.71 3.82 -3.22
N LYS A 36 6.62 3.43 -3.89
CA LYS A 36 5.26 3.87 -3.51
C LYS A 36 4.85 3.36 -2.14
N ALA A 37 5.18 2.11 -1.79
CA ALA A 37 4.89 1.56 -0.46
C ALA A 37 5.67 2.30 0.63
N GLU A 38 6.94 2.60 0.40
CA GLU A 38 7.82 3.33 1.35
C GLU A 38 7.36 4.77 1.58
N ALA A 39 6.73 5.40 0.58
CA ALA A 39 6.14 6.73 0.70
C ALA A 39 4.87 6.77 1.57
N ILE A 40 4.26 5.62 1.89
CA ILE A 40 3.09 5.55 2.77
C ILE A 40 3.57 5.39 4.22
N PRO A 41 3.38 6.41 5.08
CA PRO A 41 3.90 6.40 6.45
C PRO A 41 3.16 5.43 7.39
N VAL A 42 1.95 5.01 7.02
CA VAL A 42 1.14 4.10 7.82
C VAL A 42 1.66 2.67 7.69
N ASN A 43 2.52 2.28 8.63
CA ASN A 43 2.96 0.89 8.82
C ASN A 43 2.14 0.19 9.92
N GLU A 44 2.37 -1.11 10.12
CA GLU A 44 1.64 -1.91 11.12
C GLU A 44 1.71 -1.31 12.53
N ALA A 45 2.88 -0.80 12.94
CA ALA A 45 3.07 -0.19 14.25
C ALA A 45 2.26 1.12 14.40
N ALA A 46 2.25 1.96 13.37
CA ALA A 46 1.46 3.19 13.34
C ALA A 46 -0.04 2.87 13.38
N LEU A 47 -0.49 1.88 12.61
CA LEU A 47 -1.89 1.46 12.60
C LEU A 47 -2.32 0.90 13.96
N ALA A 48 -1.49 0.08 14.60
CA ALA A 48 -1.75 -0.43 15.94
C ALA A 48 -1.84 0.70 16.98
N ALA A 49 -0.99 1.72 16.89
CA ALA A 49 -1.04 2.88 17.76
C ALA A 49 -2.34 3.68 17.58
N ILE A 50 -2.80 3.88 16.34
CA ILE A 50 -4.07 4.56 16.03
C ILE A 50 -5.24 3.78 16.61
N ARG A 51 -5.34 2.47 16.34
CA ARG A 51 -6.42 1.62 16.86
C ARG A 51 -6.47 1.61 18.38
N LYS A 52 -5.30 1.58 19.03
CA LYS A 52 -5.21 1.69 20.49
C LYS A 52 -5.74 3.04 20.97
N ALA A 53 -5.31 4.14 20.37
CA ALA A 53 -5.74 5.48 20.74
C ALA A 53 -7.25 5.70 20.49
N GLU A 54 -7.80 5.15 19.40
CA GLU A 54 -9.23 5.17 19.09
C GLU A 54 -10.03 4.44 20.17
N LYS A 55 -9.60 3.23 20.54
CA LYS A 55 -10.24 2.47 21.61
C LYS A 55 -10.18 3.18 22.97
N GLU A 56 -9.05 3.82 23.28
CA GLU A 56 -8.89 4.62 24.50
C GLU A 56 -9.82 5.84 24.50
N ALA A 57 -9.92 6.55 23.37
CA ALA A 57 -10.81 7.69 23.21
C ALA A 57 -12.28 7.29 23.34
N ALA A 58 -12.71 6.25 22.62
CA ALA A 58 -14.07 5.73 22.71
C ALA A 58 -14.42 5.24 24.13
N SER A 59 -13.46 4.60 24.82
CA SER A 59 -13.65 4.16 26.21
C SER A 59 -13.76 5.33 27.19
N ALA A 60 -12.97 6.39 27.01
CA ALA A 60 -13.03 7.57 27.87
C ALA A 60 -14.34 8.35 27.65
N GLU A 61 -14.77 8.49 26.39
CA GLU A 61 -16.04 9.12 26.02
C GLU A 61 -17.25 8.33 26.54
N ALA A 62 -17.23 7.00 26.43
CA ALA A 62 -18.28 6.15 26.98
C ALA A 62 -18.39 6.28 28.51
N ARG A 63 -17.27 6.32 29.22
CA ARG A 63 -17.24 6.53 30.69
C ARG A 63 -17.79 7.90 31.07
N LEU A 64 -17.39 8.95 30.34
CA LEU A 64 -17.90 10.31 30.55
C LEU A 64 -19.41 10.39 30.27
N GLY A 65 -19.87 9.76 29.18
CA GLY A 65 -21.28 9.70 28.81
C GLY A 65 -22.14 8.89 29.79
N ALA A 66 -21.60 7.82 30.39
CA ALA A 66 -22.28 7.03 31.41
C ALA A 66 -22.42 7.78 32.75
N ALA A 67 -21.47 8.67 33.05
CA ALA A 67 -21.51 9.52 34.23
C ALA A 67 -22.42 10.76 34.04
N ALA A 68 -22.78 11.10 32.80
CA ALA A 68 -23.58 12.27 32.48
C ALA A 68 -24.97 12.22 33.11
N THR A 69 -25.45 13.37 33.59
CA THR A 69 -26.86 13.52 33.99
C THR A 69 -27.72 13.62 32.73
N LEU A 70 -28.68 12.72 32.60
CA LEU A 70 -29.64 12.73 31.50
C LEU A 70 -30.78 13.72 31.83
N ILE A 71 -31.02 14.68 30.93
CA ILE A 71 -32.09 15.66 31.04
C ILE A 71 -33.05 15.41 29.89
N THR A 72 -34.29 15.05 30.22
CA THR A 72 -35.34 14.84 29.24
C THR A 72 -36.33 16.00 29.29
N LEU A 73 -36.62 16.59 28.13
CA LEU A 73 -37.55 17.71 27.98
C LEU A 73 -38.83 17.24 27.29
N ASP A 74 -39.87 17.00 28.09
CA ASP A 74 -41.22 16.71 27.60
C ASP A 74 -42.01 18.02 27.44
N ILE A 75 -41.68 18.76 26.37
CA ILE A 75 -42.30 20.03 26.03
C ILE A 75 -42.76 19.93 24.57
N PRO A 76 -44.04 20.22 24.24
CA PRO A 76 -44.53 20.28 22.86
C PRO A 76 -43.76 21.29 22.01
N ASP A 77 -43.54 21.00 20.72
CA ASP A 77 -42.70 21.85 19.85
C ASP A 77 -43.23 23.29 19.70
N ASP A 78 -44.55 23.50 19.73
CA ASP A 78 -45.21 24.81 19.73
C ASP A 78 -44.94 25.62 21.00
N ARG A 79 -44.58 24.94 22.10
CA ARG A 79 -44.21 25.51 23.41
C ARG A 79 -42.70 25.60 23.62
N ARG A 80 -41.89 25.07 22.69
CA ARG A 80 -40.41 25.16 22.74
C ARG A 80 -39.88 26.48 22.17
N ALA A 81 -40.69 27.20 21.40
CA ALA A 81 -40.33 28.48 20.84
C ALA A 81 -39.87 29.45 21.94
N GLY A 82 -38.61 29.91 21.84
CA GLY A 82 -38.00 30.84 22.81
C GLY A 82 -37.21 30.17 23.94
N LEU A 83 -37.29 28.86 24.13
CA LEU A 83 -36.43 28.15 25.08
C LEU A 83 -34.99 28.08 24.54
N ALA A 84 -34.02 28.34 25.42
CA ALA A 84 -32.60 28.23 25.09
C ALA A 84 -31.85 27.38 26.12
N LEU A 85 -30.96 26.53 25.65
CA LEU A 85 -30.00 25.79 26.46
C LEU A 85 -28.62 26.43 26.29
N ASP A 86 -28.05 26.92 27.39
CA ASP A 86 -26.79 27.68 27.42
C ASP A 86 -26.76 28.81 26.38
N GLY A 87 -27.89 29.55 26.30
CA GLY A 87 -28.07 30.64 25.35
C GLY A 87 -28.28 30.23 23.89
N ARG A 88 -28.35 28.93 23.57
CA ARG A 88 -28.63 28.42 22.22
C ARG A 88 -30.07 27.92 22.11
N PRO A 89 -30.84 28.29 21.08
CA PRO A 89 -32.19 27.76 20.88
C PRO A 89 -32.21 26.23 20.92
N LEU A 90 -33.20 25.64 21.60
CA LEU A 90 -33.37 24.19 21.57
C LEU A 90 -33.60 23.72 20.13
N ALA A 91 -32.81 22.73 19.69
CA ALA A 91 -32.97 22.16 18.36
C ALA A 91 -34.33 21.43 18.24
N PRO A 92 -34.98 21.46 17.06
CA PRO A 92 -36.20 20.68 16.83
C PRO A 92 -35.95 19.20 17.14
N GLY A 93 -36.84 18.58 17.91
CA GLY A 93 -36.71 17.17 18.30
C GLY A 93 -35.65 16.86 19.37
N ALA A 94 -34.96 17.85 19.95
CA ALA A 94 -34.04 17.63 21.07
C ALA A 94 -34.80 17.30 22.36
N ALA A 95 -35.20 16.03 22.50
CA ALA A 95 -35.92 15.53 23.67
C ALA A 95 -34.98 15.19 24.84
N THR A 96 -33.70 14.91 24.56
CA THR A 96 -32.78 14.36 25.56
C THR A 96 -31.41 14.99 25.44
N ILE A 97 -30.89 15.49 26.56
CA ILE A 97 -29.59 16.15 26.68
C ILE A 97 -28.75 15.39 27.71
N ARG A 98 -27.45 15.19 27.42
CA ARG A 98 -26.49 14.63 28.38
C ARG A 98 -25.63 15.76 28.93
N ALA A 99 -25.76 16.05 30.22
CA ALA A 99 -25.00 17.08 30.89
C ALA A 99 -23.88 16.46 31.73
N VAL A 100 -22.63 16.76 31.36
CA VAL A 100 -21.43 16.50 32.18
C VAL A 100 -20.88 17.78 32.81
N GLU A 101 -21.29 18.93 32.29
CA GLU A 101 -21.02 20.26 32.83
C GLU A 101 -22.34 20.91 33.26
N PRO A 102 -22.31 21.97 34.08
CA PRO A 102 -23.51 22.74 34.37
C PRO A 102 -24.16 23.25 33.09
N VAL A 103 -25.46 23.00 32.94
CA VAL A 103 -26.26 23.51 31.82
C VAL A 103 -27.38 24.38 32.35
N THR A 104 -27.69 25.46 31.64
CA THR A 104 -28.78 26.38 31.99
C THR A 104 -29.85 26.34 30.91
N LEU A 105 -31.08 26.03 31.31
CA LEU A 105 -32.27 26.16 30.48
C LEU A 105 -32.92 27.51 30.79
N ASP A 106 -32.90 28.41 29.81
CA ASP A 106 -33.57 29.69 29.86
C ASP A 106 -35.03 29.54 29.39
N ILE A 107 -35.96 30.00 30.22
CA ILE A 107 -37.40 29.94 29.99
C ILE A 107 -37.92 31.38 30.00
N PRO A 108 -38.16 31.98 28.81
CA PRO A 108 -38.61 33.36 28.70
C PRO A 108 -39.82 33.65 29.59
N GLU A 109 -39.81 34.80 30.23
CA GLU A 109 -40.89 35.30 31.11
C GLU A 109 -41.16 34.43 32.35
N ARG A 110 -40.41 33.34 32.57
CA ARG A 110 -40.60 32.40 33.69
C ARG A 110 -39.36 32.21 34.55
N GLY A 111 -38.18 32.35 33.99
CA GLY A 111 -36.91 32.28 34.72
C GLY A 111 -35.89 31.34 34.06
N ARG A 112 -34.98 30.81 34.87
CA ARG A 112 -33.90 29.92 34.42
C ARG A 112 -33.80 28.69 35.33
N ILE A 113 -33.57 27.53 34.74
CA ILE A 113 -33.26 26.29 35.45
C ILE A 113 -31.79 25.99 35.21
N THR A 114 -30.98 25.92 36.26
CA THR A 114 -29.58 25.50 36.15
C THR A 114 -29.42 24.11 36.74
N ILE A 115 -28.91 23.20 35.93
CA ILE A 115 -28.68 21.80 36.28
C ILE A 115 -27.18 21.63 36.42
N ALA A 116 -26.72 21.33 37.63
CA ALA A 116 -25.31 21.10 37.94
C ALA A 116 -25.10 19.60 38.23
N PRO A 117 -24.59 18.81 37.27
CA PRO A 117 -24.34 17.39 37.48
C PRO A 117 -23.39 17.13 38.66
N ALA A 118 -23.83 16.35 39.64
CA ALA A 118 -22.99 15.92 40.76
C ALA A 118 -22.21 14.65 40.40
N ILE A 119 -21.24 14.79 39.49
CA ILE A 119 -20.45 13.67 38.97
C ILE A 119 -19.19 13.49 39.81
N LYS A 120 -19.03 12.28 40.39
CA LYS A 120 -17.79 11.92 41.08
C LYS A 120 -16.62 11.92 40.09
N ASP A 121 -15.50 12.54 40.51
CA ASP A 121 -14.28 12.63 39.71
C ASP A 121 -14.47 13.27 38.32
N ARG A 122 -15.45 14.17 38.18
CA ARG A 122 -15.79 14.85 36.92
C ARG A 122 -14.57 15.39 36.16
N ASP A 123 -13.74 16.17 36.83
CA ASP A 123 -12.61 16.83 36.20
C ASP A 123 -11.53 15.84 35.76
N LEU A 124 -11.45 14.67 36.43
CA LEU A 124 -10.60 13.58 36.01
C LEU A 124 -11.16 12.91 34.75
N LEU A 125 -12.46 12.64 34.68
CA LEU A 125 -13.12 12.05 33.50
C LEU A 125 -13.00 12.96 32.27
N LEU A 126 -13.19 14.26 32.44
CA LEU A 126 -13.02 15.26 31.37
C LEU A 126 -11.57 15.29 30.88
N ARG A 127 -10.59 15.34 31.79
CA ARG A 127 -9.18 15.30 31.43
C ARG A 127 -8.81 14.02 30.69
N GLN A 128 -9.26 12.86 31.16
CA GLN A 128 -9.01 11.58 30.50
C GLN A 128 -9.58 11.54 29.08
N ALA A 129 -10.79 12.05 28.86
CA ALA A 129 -11.39 12.13 27.53
C ALA A 129 -10.60 13.07 26.60
N GLN A 130 -10.21 14.25 27.10
CA GLN A 130 -9.41 15.21 26.33
C GLN A 130 -8.02 14.67 25.97
N GLU A 131 -7.34 14.03 26.93
CA GLU A 131 -6.04 13.42 26.70
C GLU A 131 -6.12 12.27 25.68
N ALA A 132 -7.14 11.40 25.80
CA ALA A 132 -7.32 10.30 24.85
C ALA A 132 -7.62 10.81 23.43
N ALA A 133 -8.47 11.84 23.30
CA ALA A 133 -8.73 12.49 22.02
C ALA A 133 -7.47 13.15 21.44
N ALA A 134 -6.65 13.81 22.27
CA ALA A 134 -5.40 14.40 21.86
C ALA A 134 -4.38 13.35 21.39
N ARG A 135 -4.29 12.20 22.07
CA ARG A 135 -3.45 11.06 21.66
C ARG A 135 -3.89 10.49 20.32
N LEU A 136 -5.20 10.30 20.12
CA LEU A 136 -5.73 9.86 18.82
C LEU A 136 -5.37 10.86 17.72
N LYS A 137 -5.59 12.16 17.95
CA LYS A 137 -5.23 13.22 17.00
C LYS A 137 -3.74 13.23 16.68
N ALA A 138 -2.88 13.06 17.69
CA ALA A 138 -1.43 13.00 17.50
C ALA A 138 -1.00 11.76 16.70
N ALA A 139 -1.59 10.59 16.99
CA ALA A 139 -1.33 9.36 16.25
C ALA A 139 -1.75 9.48 14.77
N LEU A 140 -2.93 10.03 14.50
CA LEU A 140 -3.42 10.29 13.15
C LEU A 140 -2.53 11.29 12.39
N ALA A 141 -2.13 12.39 13.04
CA ALA A 141 -1.23 13.38 12.45
C ALA A 141 0.15 12.81 12.14
N GLY A 142 0.72 12.00 13.04
CA GLY A 142 2.00 11.32 12.81
C GLY A 142 1.96 10.31 11.66
N ALA A 143 0.77 9.78 11.36
CA ALA A 143 0.51 8.88 10.25
C ALA A 143 0.02 9.60 8.97
N GLY A 144 -0.15 10.92 9.00
CA GLY A 144 -0.66 11.69 7.87
C GLY A 144 -2.11 11.36 7.46
N ALA A 145 -2.93 10.85 8.39
CA ALA A 145 -4.32 10.47 8.14
C ALA A 145 -5.29 11.43 8.86
N ALA A 146 -6.47 11.69 8.29
CA ALA A 146 -7.51 12.49 8.95
C ALA A 146 -8.43 11.63 9.84
N SER A 147 -8.49 10.32 9.60
CA SER A 147 -9.33 9.38 10.35
C SER A 147 -8.72 7.99 10.49
N PRO A 148 -9.18 7.17 11.46
CA PRO A 148 -8.77 5.77 11.58
C PRO A 148 -9.05 4.97 10.30
N THR A 149 -10.20 5.19 9.66
CA THR A 149 -10.57 4.53 8.40
C THR A 149 -9.63 4.90 7.25
N GLU A 150 -9.20 6.16 7.15
CA GLU A 150 -8.20 6.57 6.16
C GLU A 150 -6.84 5.93 6.43
N ALA A 151 -6.42 5.83 7.70
CA ALA A 151 -5.19 5.14 8.06
C ALA A 151 -5.24 3.66 7.68
N GLU A 152 -6.36 2.98 7.91
CA GLU A 152 -6.57 1.60 7.49
C GLU A 152 -6.50 1.42 5.98
N ALA A 153 -7.14 2.31 5.21
CA ALA A 153 -7.09 2.31 3.76
C ALA A 153 -5.65 2.53 3.24
N ALA A 154 -4.91 3.46 3.84
CA ALA A 154 -3.51 3.72 3.50
C ALA A 154 -2.62 2.51 3.80
N HIS A 155 -2.82 1.86 4.95
CA HIS A 155 -2.10 0.63 5.29
C HIS A 155 -2.42 -0.51 4.32
N ALA A 156 -3.69 -0.71 3.98
CA ALA A 156 -4.10 -1.74 3.01
C ALA A 156 -3.48 -1.49 1.62
N LEU A 157 -3.40 -0.24 1.19
CA LEU A 157 -2.72 0.14 -0.04
C LEU A 157 -1.22 -0.18 0.02
N ARG A 158 -0.55 0.15 1.13
CA ARG A 158 0.86 -0.19 1.37
C ARG A 158 1.09 -1.69 1.27
N GLU A 159 0.29 -2.50 1.95
CA GLU A 159 0.37 -3.97 1.91
C GLU A 159 0.19 -4.53 0.50
N ARG A 160 -0.75 -3.96 -0.27
CA ARG A 160 -0.96 -4.35 -1.66
C ARG A 160 0.28 -4.05 -2.51
N LEU A 161 0.88 -2.88 -2.33
CA LEU A 161 2.09 -2.47 -3.08
C LEU A 161 3.31 -3.32 -2.70
N VAL A 162 3.45 -3.71 -1.43
CA VAL A 162 4.51 -4.64 -0.99
C VAL A 162 4.34 -5.98 -1.71
N LYS A 163 3.13 -6.55 -1.71
CA LYS A 163 2.85 -7.81 -2.42
C LYS A 163 3.08 -7.67 -3.91
N GLU A 164 2.65 -6.56 -4.52
CA GLU A 164 2.91 -6.27 -5.95
C GLU A 164 4.40 -6.25 -6.26
N ALA A 165 5.23 -5.65 -5.39
CA ALA A 165 6.68 -5.65 -5.55
C ALA A 165 7.27 -7.07 -5.46
N GLU A 166 6.78 -7.90 -4.54
CA GLU A 166 7.20 -9.30 -4.39
C GLU A 166 6.81 -10.16 -5.61
N PHE A 167 5.59 -9.99 -6.13
CA PHE A 167 5.15 -10.66 -7.35
C PHE A 167 5.98 -10.23 -8.56
N ALA A 168 6.21 -8.92 -8.73
CA ALA A 168 7.02 -8.40 -9.83
C ALA A 168 8.48 -8.88 -9.74
N ARG A 169 9.05 -8.97 -8.54
CA ARG A 169 10.37 -9.58 -8.34
C ARG A 169 10.38 -11.05 -8.74
N SER A 170 9.37 -11.82 -8.36
CA SER A 170 9.26 -13.24 -8.72
C SER A 170 9.11 -13.42 -10.24
N GLU A 171 8.38 -12.53 -10.91
CA GLU A 171 8.25 -12.48 -12.37
C GLU A 171 9.60 -12.17 -13.05
N ALA A 172 10.39 -11.25 -12.48
CA ALA A 172 11.75 -10.98 -12.96
C ALA A 172 12.64 -12.23 -12.88
N GLU A 173 12.60 -12.95 -11.75
CA GLU A 173 13.35 -14.19 -11.55
C GLU A 173 12.87 -15.32 -12.48
N LEU A 174 11.58 -15.38 -12.83
CA LEU A 174 11.07 -16.32 -13.83
C LEU A 174 11.68 -16.06 -15.22
N HIS A 175 11.78 -14.80 -15.62
CA HIS A 175 12.34 -14.43 -16.91
C HIS A 175 13.86 -14.50 -16.94
N ALA A 176 14.54 -14.11 -15.87
CA ALA A 176 15.99 -14.18 -15.71
C ALA A 176 16.38 -15.01 -14.47
N PRO A 177 16.19 -16.34 -14.49
CA PRO A 177 16.52 -17.21 -13.37
C PRO A 177 18.03 -17.25 -13.14
N PRO A 178 18.50 -17.72 -11.98
CA PRO A 178 19.92 -18.00 -11.80
C PRO A 178 20.38 -19.10 -12.77
N GLY A 179 21.67 -19.10 -13.11
CA GLY A 179 22.31 -20.13 -13.95
C GLY A 179 23.69 -20.49 -13.40
N GLU A 180 24.40 -21.40 -14.07
CA GLU A 180 25.78 -21.75 -13.68
C GLU A 180 26.68 -20.50 -13.63
N GLY A 181 27.10 -20.13 -12.42
CA GLY A 181 27.93 -18.94 -12.18
C GLY A 181 27.22 -17.59 -12.39
N ARG A 182 25.89 -17.56 -12.56
CA ARG A 182 25.12 -16.34 -12.83
C ARG A 182 23.98 -16.17 -11.83
N ALA A 183 23.91 -15.01 -11.18
CA ALA A 183 22.78 -14.64 -10.33
C ALA A 183 21.47 -14.49 -11.13
N ALA A 184 20.33 -14.49 -10.44
CA ALA A 184 19.06 -14.10 -11.05
C ALA A 184 19.05 -12.60 -11.39
N GLY A 185 18.14 -12.20 -12.29
CA GLY A 185 17.88 -10.80 -12.62
C GLY A 185 18.41 -10.35 -13.97
N ALA A 186 17.90 -9.20 -14.41
CA ALA A 186 18.13 -8.64 -15.73
C ALA A 186 19.61 -8.35 -16.01
N GLN A 187 20.30 -7.73 -15.04
CA GLN A 187 21.70 -7.35 -15.21
C GLN A 187 22.61 -8.57 -15.43
N ALA A 188 22.45 -9.60 -14.59
CA ALA A 188 23.24 -10.82 -14.72
C ALA A 188 22.98 -11.50 -16.08
N LEU A 189 21.74 -11.50 -16.56
CA LEU A 189 21.39 -12.00 -17.89
C LEU A 189 21.99 -11.13 -19.01
N ALA A 190 22.03 -9.80 -18.83
CA ALA A 190 22.67 -8.87 -19.76
C ALA A 190 24.16 -9.20 -19.95
N ASP A 191 24.88 -9.45 -18.85
CA ASP A 191 26.31 -9.78 -18.86
C ASP A 191 26.56 -11.11 -19.60
N HIS A 192 25.67 -12.09 -19.40
CA HIS A 192 25.73 -13.36 -20.12
C HIS A 192 25.47 -13.21 -21.62
N ILE A 193 24.47 -12.41 -22.01
CA ILE A 193 24.20 -12.09 -23.42
C ILE A 193 25.42 -11.42 -24.05
N ALA A 194 26.05 -10.46 -23.36
CA ALA A 194 27.26 -9.79 -23.84
C ALA A 194 28.42 -10.78 -24.09
N GLY A 195 28.61 -11.75 -23.19
CA GLY A 195 29.57 -12.84 -23.38
C GLY A 195 29.27 -13.71 -24.61
N LEU A 196 28.02 -14.10 -24.81
CA LEU A 196 27.60 -14.87 -25.98
C LEU A 196 27.77 -14.07 -27.28
N ALA A 197 27.46 -12.78 -27.27
CA ALA A 197 27.64 -11.90 -28.41
C ALA A 197 29.12 -11.75 -28.80
N ALA A 198 30.02 -11.64 -27.81
CA ALA A 198 31.46 -11.61 -28.05
C ALA A 198 31.99 -12.91 -28.68
N ILE A 199 31.46 -14.07 -28.27
CA ILE A 199 31.79 -15.37 -28.89
C ILE A 199 31.25 -15.42 -30.32
N LEU A 200 29.99 -15.01 -30.53
CA LEU A 200 29.38 -14.97 -31.86
C LEU A 200 30.19 -14.10 -32.83
N ALA A 201 30.64 -12.92 -32.39
CA ALA A 201 31.46 -12.02 -33.20
C ALA A 201 32.77 -12.68 -33.66
N ARG A 202 33.39 -13.53 -32.82
CA ARG A 202 34.58 -14.30 -33.18
C ARG A 202 34.26 -15.45 -34.15
N GLU A 203 33.09 -16.07 -34.01
CA GLU A 203 32.66 -17.22 -34.83
C GLU A 203 32.15 -16.82 -36.23
N ALA A 204 31.47 -15.67 -36.35
CA ALA A 204 30.84 -15.21 -37.59
C ALA A 204 31.83 -14.62 -38.62
N GLY A 205 32.96 -14.06 -38.17
CA GLY A 205 33.87 -13.31 -39.04
C GLY A 205 33.21 -12.08 -39.67
N ALA A 206 33.75 -11.57 -40.79
CA ALA A 206 33.28 -10.35 -41.45
C ALA A 206 32.07 -10.55 -42.41
N GLY A 207 31.46 -11.74 -42.45
CA GLY A 207 30.37 -12.07 -43.39
C GLY A 207 29.01 -12.18 -42.72
N ALA A 208 27.94 -11.94 -43.48
CA ALA A 208 26.57 -12.15 -43.01
C ALA A 208 26.33 -13.62 -42.64
N LEU A 209 25.62 -13.86 -41.53
CA LEU A 209 25.22 -15.20 -41.11
C LEU A 209 24.12 -15.74 -42.06
N PRO A 210 24.22 -16.99 -42.53
CA PRO A 210 23.18 -17.61 -43.32
C PRO A 210 21.91 -17.86 -42.49
N SER A 211 20.78 -18.11 -43.16
CA SER A 211 19.57 -18.55 -42.46
C SER A 211 19.78 -19.93 -41.81
N ARG A 212 18.91 -20.30 -40.85
CA ARG A 212 18.99 -21.61 -40.19
C ARG A 212 18.87 -22.76 -41.19
N ASP A 213 17.94 -22.65 -42.12
CA ASP A 213 17.69 -23.66 -43.14
C ASP A 213 18.89 -23.79 -44.10
N GLU A 214 19.51 -22.66 -44.47
CA GLU A 214 20.74 -22.64 -45.26
C GLU A 214 21.93 -23.27 -44.52
N ALA A 215 22.06 -23.00 -43.21
CA ALA A 215 23.13 -23.55 -42.39
C ALA A 215 22.99 -25.07 -42.19
N GLU A 216 21.76 -25.55 -41.99
CA GLU A 216 21.44 -26.98 -41.86
C GLU A 216 21.58 -27.71 -43.20
N ALA A 217 21.17 -27.10 -44.31
CA ALA A 217 21.39 -27.65 -45.65
C ALA A 217 22.89 -27.75 -45.99
N ALA A 218 23.67 -26.70 -45.70
CA ALA A 218 25.12 -26.70 -45.92
C ALA A 218 25.85 -27.71 -45.03
N LEU A 219 25.40 -27.92 -43.78
CA LEU A 219 25.96 -28.94 -42.90
C LEU A 219 25.70 -30.35 -43.43
N ARG A 220 24.46 -30.65 -43.85
CA ARG A 220 24.08 -31.94 -44.45
C ARG A 220 24.88 -32.22 -45.72
N ALA A 221 25.01 -31.22 -46.59
CA ALA A 221 25.81 -31.33 -47.82
C ALA A 221 27.29 -31.62 -47.53
N ALA A 222 27.89 -30.93 -46.54
CA ALA A 222 29.28 -31.16 -46.15
C ALA A 222 29.50 -32.54 -45.50
N GLN A 223 28.54 -33.02 -44.71
CA GLN A 223 28.60 -34.37 -44.13
C GLN A 223 28.49 -35.46 -45.20
N ALA A 224 27.59 -35.29 -46.18
CA ALA A 224 27.45 -36.20 -47.31
C ALA A 224 28.73 -36.26 -48.16
N ALA A 225 29.37 -35.10 -48.42
CA ALA A 225 30.63 -35.04 -49.16
C ALA A 225 31.80 -35.73 -48.44
N VAL A 226 31.88 -35.61 -47.10
CA VAL A 226 32.91 -36.30 -46.29
C VAL A 226 32.70 -37.81 -46.25
N LEU A 227 31.44 -38.27 -46.24
CA LEU A 227 31.11 -39.69 -46.31
C LEU A 227 31.47 -40.27 -47.69
N ALA A 228 31.09 -39.58 -48.77
CA ALA A 228 31.42 -40.00 -50.14
C ALA A 228 32.94 -39.97 -50.45
N ALA A 229 33.73 -39.15 -49.75
CA ALA A 229 35.18 -39.11 -49.89
C ALA A 229 35.92 -40.18 -49.06
N ARG A 230 35.20 -40.97 -48.24
CA ARG A 230 35.73 -42.07 -47.43
C ARG A 230 35.41 -43.45 -48.01
N GLU A 231 34.58 -43.51 -49.04
CA GLU A 231 34.32 -44.67 -49.89
C GLU A 231 35.30 -44.69 -51.07
#